data_AF-A0A535YTN7-F1
#
_entry.id   AF-A0A535YTN7-F1
#
_cell.length_a   1.000
_cell.length_b   1.000
_cell.length_c   1.000
_cell.angle_alpha   90.00
_cell.angle_beta   90.00
_cell.angle_gamma   90.00
#
_symmetry.space_group_name_H-M   'P 1'
#
loop_
_entity.id
_entity.type
_entity.pdbx_description
1 polymer ?
#
loop_
_entity_poly.entity_id
_entity_poly.type
_entity_poly.pdbx_seq_one_letter_code
_entity_poly.pdbx_strand_id
1 'polypeptide(L)'
;MRPSFRLPARCFLAGIVAALALPLLAVTADAAGGVALTVHAGYEDVIKAGQWMPVTIDARNSGVSIDGVLQVQESLNAQPGVTGLTLYRQPISLASGASKRVRIFVEIDNTAATVNARIVQNGHVIASRDSVSGGSTGYLIGVLSDQSTTLDDFAAIHPGSVAARVVHLRGEDLPDAAVPLRAFDILAIDDFATDSLTAAQRAAITDFVNAGGNLLIGTGAAWHKTLAGLPPSILPMAVTGTNVIDTTALGASAVEIASGQLTGGHVWLGPDARPLLIDRSVGQGTVTLATFDWNQQPVAVGSNTHTVLRQVMARSVFDAGGGGQNVTYLGGGPGGPFPAGSQSSVATKSGSLTPVLGNLPGLNLPSLQLTAALVILYVVLVGPVNYFVLGAIHRRALAWVTIPLIALLAAGGAYGTGLITKGRSVQINQVAIVHAQPGWDRAYQEIYTGVIPPGRGDYVATVGGERLLISPIVNSYGPSSGNTGMQVDLATPATILRSSAH
;
A
#
# COMPACT_ATOMS: atom_id res chain seq x y z
N MET A 1 -3.74 -45.13 74.66
CA MET A 1 -4.84 -44.18 74.93
C MET A 1 -5.27 -43.52 73.62
N ARG A 2 -6.50 -43.80 73.15
CA ARG A 2 -7.33 -42.84 72.38
C ARG A 2 -7.88 -41.79 73.37
N PRO A 3 -8.50 -40.62 73.00
CA PRO A 3 -9.06 -40.24 71.69
C PRO A 3 -8.94 -38.73 71.24
N SER A 4 -9.40 -38.46 70.00
CA SER A 4 -10.25 -37.33 69.53
C SER A 4 -9.82 -35.86 69.73
N PHE A 5 -9.83 -34.97 68.73
CA PHE A 5 -11.06 -34.48 68.07
C PHE A 5 -10.80 -33.93 66.66
N ARG A 6 -11.74 -34.21 65.74
CA ARG A 6 -11.82 -33.73 64.36
C ARG A 6 -12.53 -32.37 64.33
N LEU A 7 -11.95 -31.32 63.74
CA LEU A 7 -12.65 -30.17 63.13
C LEU A 7 -11.60 -29.21 62.52
N PRO A 8 -11.16 -29.44 61.27
CA PRO A 8 -11.51 -28.45 60.23
C PRO A 8 -11.66 -29.07 58.82
N ALA A 9 -12.07 -30.34 58.71
CA ALA A 9 -12.27 -30.98 57.41
C ALA A 9 -13.47 -30.43 56.60
N ARG A 10 -14.35 -29.64 57.23
CA ARG A 10 -15.51 -29.02 56.57
C ARG A 10 -15.24 -27.62 56.01
N CYS A 11 -14.26 -26.89 56.53
CA CYS A 11 -13.87 -25.59 55.98
C CYS A 11 -12.96 -25.75 54.75
N PHE A 12 -12.16 -26.83 54.69
CA PHE A 12 -11.33 -27.12 53.52
C PHE A 12 -12.14 -27.55 52.30
N LEU A 13 -13.27 -28.24 52.48
CA LEU A 13 -14.11 -28.69 51.38
C LEU A 13 -14.96 -27.55 50.76
N ALA A 14 -15.36 -26.54 51.55
CA ALA A 14 -16.07 -25.36 51.03
C ALA A 14 -15.14 -24.43 50.23
N GLY A 15 -13.85 -24.34 50.60
CA GLY A 15 -12.85 -23.57 49.84
C GLY A 15 -12.50 -24.22 48.49
N ILE A 16 -12.49 -25.56 48.42
CA ILE A 16 -12.15 -26.29 47.20
C ILE A 16 -13.31 -26.31 46.19
N VAL A 17 -14.57 -26.33 46.65
CA VAL A 17 -15.74 -26.22 45.74
C VAL A 17 -15.89 -24.80 45.18
N ALA A 18 -15.52 -23.75 45.93
CA ALA A 18 -15.49 -22.38 45.40
C ALA A 18 -14.32 -22.13 44.42
N ALA A 19 -13.20 -22.85 44.57
CA ALA A 19 -12.04 -22.75 43.67
C ALA A 19 -12.20 -23.57 42.37
N LEU A 20 -13.07 -24.60 42.36
CA LEU A 20 -13.34 -25.44 41.18
C LEU A 20 -14.55 -25.01 40.35
N ALA A 21 -15.35 -24.04 40.81
CA ALA A 21 -16.48 -23.47 40.06
C ALA A 21 -16.11 -22.22 39.23
N LEU A 22 -14.83 -21.85 39.17
CA LEU A 22 -14.35 -20.59 38.57
C LEU A 22 -13.47 -20.68 37.31
N PRO A 23 -13.54 -21.72 36.46
CA PRO A 23 -13.12 -21.59 35.08
C PRO A 23 -14.25 -21.95 34.09
N LEU A 24 -15.38 -21.25 34.12
CA LEU A 24 -16.36 -21.30 33.02
C LEU A 24 -16.97 -19.94 32.62
N LEU A 25 -16.37 -18.85 33.07
CA LEU A 25 -16.58 -17.52 32.52
C LEU A 25 -15.22 -16.95 32.10
N ALA A 26 -14.58 -17.59 31.13
CA ALA A 26 -13.67 -16.87 30.25
C ALA A 26 -14.54 -15.91 29.42
N VAL A 27 -14.89 -14.77 30.02
CA VAL A 27 -15.40 -13.62 29.30
C VAL A 27 -14.28 -13.21 28.37
N THR A 28 -14.41 -13.57 27.10
CA THR A 28 -13.58 -13.01 26.04
C THR A 28 -13.72 -11.50 26.10
N ALA A 29 -12.57 -10.82 26.06
CA ALA A 29 -12.40 -9.37 26.08
C ALA A 29 -13.62 -8.60 25.56
N ASP A 30 -14.13 -7.78 26.48
CA ASP A 30 -15.23 -6.82 26.39
C ASP A 30 -15.64 -6.42 24.96
N ALA A 31 -16.77 -6.94 24.49
CA ALA A 31 -17.51 -6.35 23.39
C ALA A 31 -18.26 -5.13 23.96
N ALA A 32 -17.57 -4.00 24.12
CA ALA A 32 -18.24 -2.74 24.37
C ALA A 32 -19.31 -2.55 23.27
N GLY A 33 -20.59 -2.46 23.65
CA GLY A 33 -21.70 -2.26 22.71
C GLY A 33 -22.21 -3.50 21.96
N GLY A 34 -21.79 -4.72 22.28
CA GLY A 34 -22.32 -5.95 21.65
C GLY A 34 -21.84 -6.17 20.21
N VAL A 35 -20.72 -5.57 19.81
CA VAL A 35 -20.07 -5.82 18.52
C VAL A 35 -18.69 -6.42 18.73
N ALA A 36 -18.43 -7.54 18.07
CA ALA A 36 -17.12 -8.16 18.00
C ALA A 36 -16.45 -7.84 16.65
N LEU A 37 -15.18 -7.43 16.71
CA LEU A 37 -14.34 -7.19 15.54
C LEU A 37 -13.15 -8.15 15.55
N THR A 38 -12.85 -8.75 14.41
CA THR A 38 -11.59 -9.42 14.12
C THR A 38 -10.96 -8.74 12.91
N VAL A 39 -9.67 -8.39 13.01
CA VAL A 39 -8.97 -7.57 12.03
C VAL A 39 -7.71 -8.31 11.60
N HIS A 40 -7.60 -8.59 10.30
CA HIS A 40 -6.44 -9.20 9.67
C HIS A 40 -5.82 -8.17 8.73
N ALA A 41 -4.50 -7.97 8.81
CA ALA A 41 -3.79 -7.00 8.00
C ALA A 41 -2.72 -7.70 7.17
N GLY A 42 -2.79 -7.54 5.85
CA GLY A 42 -1.97 -8.27 4.89
C GLY A 42 -2.60 -9.60 4.46
N TYR A 43 -1.81 -10.38 3.71
CA TYR A 43 -2.19 -11.73 3.28
C TYR A 43 -1.67 -12.72 4.32
N GLU A 44 -2.55 -13.55 4.89
CA GLU A 44 -2.20 -14.44 6.03
C GLU A 44 -1.50 -13.70 7.18
N ASP A 45 -1.95 -12.48 7.48
CA ASP A 45 -1.34 -11.57 8.47
C ASP A 45 0.14 -11.21 8.14
N VAL A 46 0.57 -11.32 6.88
CA VAL A 46 1.88 -10.88 6.39
C VAL A 46 1.75 -9.58 5.61
N ILE A 47 2.52 -8.57 6.04
CA ILE A 47 2.55 -7.24 5.46
C ILE A 47 3.85 -7.04 4.66
N LYS A 48 3.74 -6.46 3.46
CA LYS A 48 4.88 -5.90 2.74
C LYS A 48 4.81 -4.38 2.84
N ALA A 49 5.77 -3.79 3.54
CA ALA A 49 5.75 -2.36 3.82
C ALA A 49 5.82 -1.51 2.53
N GLY A 50 5.08 -0.41 2.52
CA GLY A 50 5.03 0.54 1.40
C GLY A 50 4.31 0.00 0.16
N GLN A 51 3.50 -1.04 0.32
CA GLN A 51 2.60 -1.59 -0.69
C GLN A 51 1.16 -1.51 -0.19
N TRP A 52 0.22 -1.57 -1.14
CA TRP A 52 -1.21 -1.68 -0.84
C TRP A 52 -1.52 -3.07 -0.29
N MET A 53 -1.82 -3.13 1.00
CA MET A 53 -2.13 -4.38 1.70
C MET A 53 -3.63 -4.45 2.02
N PRO A 54 -4.25 -5.63 1.91
CA PRO A 54 -5.64 -5.79 2.34
C PRO A 54 -5.73 -5.71 3.86
N VAL A 55 -6.79 -5.09 4.36
CA VAL A 55 -7.25 -5.19 5.74
C VAL A 55 -8.62 -5.83 5.68
N THR A 56 -8.72 -7.04 6.22
CA THR A 56 -9.97 -7.80 6.29
C THR A 56 -10.54 -7.68 7.69
N ILE A 57 -11.73 -7.10 7.79
CA ILE A 57 -12.45 -6.88 9.03
C ILE A 57 -13.68 -7.77 9.05
N ASP A 58 -13.72 -8.70 9.98
CA ASP A 58 -14.89 -9.49 10.32
C ASP A 58 -15.62 -8.81 11.48
N ALA A 59 -16.78 -8.24 11.18
CA ALA A 59 -17.63 -7.58 12.16
C ALA A 59 -18.87 -8.43 12.44
N ARG A 60 -19.13 -8.72 13.72
CA ARG A 60 -20.32 -9.45 14.17
C ARG A 60 -21.08 -8.63 15.20
N ASN A 61 -22.36 -8.38 14.94
CA ASN A 61 -23.24 -7.65 15.84
C ASN A 61 -24.17 -8.61 16.61
N SER A 62 -24.05 -8.67 17.93
CA SER A 62 -24.98 -9.36 18.83
C SER A 62 -25.89 -8.39 19.61
N GLY A 63 -25.72 -7.09 19.42
CA GLY A 63 -26.53 -6.03 20.02
C GLY A 63 -27.65 -5.53 19.10
N VAL A 64 -28.03 -4.27 19.30
CA VAL A 64 -29.02 -3.55 18.46
C VAL A 64 -28.43 -3.21 17.10
N SER A 65 -29.29 -2.90 16.11
CA SER A 65 -28.83 -2.48 14.78
C SER A 65 -27.93 -1.25 14.86
N ILE A 66 -26.86 -1.26 14.08
CA ILE A 66 -25.86 -0.18 14.01
C ILE A 66 -25.77 0.33 12.59
N ASP A 67 -25.94 1.64 12.46
CA ASP A 67 -25.65 2.39 11.24
C ASP A 67 -24.59 3.43 11.60
N GLY A 68 -23.35 3.14 11.18
CA GLY A 68 -22.17 3.91 11.57
C GLY A 68 -21.13 3.96 10.47
N VAL A 69 -19.91 4.31 10.86
CA VAL A 69 -18.76 4.42 9.95
C VAL A 69 -17.65 3.52 10.48
N LEU A 70 -17.22 2.57 9.65
CA LEU A 70 -15.98 1.83 9.86
C LEU A 70 -14.82 2.77 9.54
N GLN A 71 -13.91 2.91 10.49
CA GLN A 71 -12.68 3.69 10.35
C GLN A 71 -11.48 2.76 10.51
N VAL A 72 -10.51 2.87 9.62
CA VAL A 72 -9.29 2.07 9.63
C VAL A 72 -8.08 3.00 9.52
N GLN A 73 -7.11 2.79 10.39
CA GLN A 73 -5.90 3.61 10.49
C GLN A 73 -4.73 2.74 10.94
N GLU A 74 -3.54 3.03 10.43
CA GLU A 74 -2.30 2.46 10.98
C GLU A 74 -2.16 2.87 12.45
N SER A 75 -1.69 1.96 13.30
CA SER A 75 -1.53 2.13 14.74
C SER A 75 -0.08 1.83 15.14
N LEU A 76 0.62 2.89 15.52
CA LEU A 76 2.00 2.87 15.96
C LEU A 76 2.03 2.77 17.49
N ASN A 77 1.91 1.55 18.01
CA ASN A 77 1.75 1.23 19.44
C ASN A 77 2.95 1.60 20.35
N ALA A 78 3.89 2.46 19.93
CA ALA A 78 5.09 2.78 20.72
C ALA A 78 5.63 4.22 20.58
N GLN A 79 5.01 5.12 19.79
CA GLN A 79 5.53 6.48 19.60
C GLN A 79 4.46 7.54 19.92
N PRO A 80 4.39 7.99 21.20
CA PRO A 80 3.59 9.16 21.57
C PRO A 80 4.01 10.36 20.72
N GLY A 81 3.07 10.98 20.00
CA GLY A 81 3.32 12.17 19.18
C GLY A 81 3.34 11.93 17.67
N VAL A 82 3.27 10.69 17.18
CA VAL A 82 3.03 10.45 15.75
C VAL A 82 1.57 10.77 15.44
N THR A 83 1.38 11.85 14.72
CA THR A 83 0.09 12.35 14.22
C THR A 83 0.07 12.18 12.69
N GLY A 84 -1.05 12.45 12.01
CA GLY A 84 -1.09 12.51 10.54
C GLY A 84 -1.23 11.19 9.77
N LEU A 85 -1.42 10.05 10.44
CA LEU A 85 -1.76 8.80 9.76
C LEU A 85 -3.13 8.90 9.09
N THR A 86 -3.28 8.34 7.89
CA THR A 86 -4.51 8.44 7.11
C THR A 86 -5.63 7.60 7.69
N LEU A 87 -6.80 8.22 7.82
CA LEU A 87 -8.00 7.57 8.31
C LEU A 87 -8.89 7.17 7.12
N TYR A 88 -8.92 5.88 6.81
CA TYR A 88 -9.82 5.33 5.80
C TYR A 88 -11.20 5.11 6.40
N ARG A 89 -12.26 5.48 5.70
CA ARG A 89 -13.63 5.51 6.22
C ARG A 89 -14.59 4.89 5.23
N GLN A 90 -15.48 4.04 5.71
CA GLN A 90 -16.56 3.48 4.91
C GLN A 90 -17.84 3.36 5.75
N PRO A 91 -19.02 3.74 5.24
CA PRO A 91 -20.29 3.47 5.89
C PRO A 91 -20.47 1.98 6.14
N ILE A 92 -20.92 1.63 7.34
CA ILE A 92 -21.21 0.25 7.71
C ILE A 92 -22.58 0.19 8.40
N SER A 93 -23.43 -0.69 7.89
CA SER A 93 -24.71 -1.05 8.49
C SER A 93 -24.63 -2.51 8.92
N LEU A 94 -24.94 -2.78 10.19
CA LEU A 94 -24.91 -4.10 10.84
C LEU A 94 -26.22 -4.28 11.60
N ALA A 95 -27.15 -5.04 11.03
CA ALA A 95 -28.37 -5.44 11.73
C ALA A 95 -28.05 -6.30 12.97
N SER A 96 -29.01 -6.38 13.90
CA SER A 96 -28.90 -7.27 15.06
C SER A 96 -28.72 -8.72 14.60
N GLY A 97 -27.71 -9.42 15.12
CA GLY A 97 -27.37 -10.79 14.76
C GLY A 97 -26.58 -10.95 13.46
N ALA A 98 -26.32 -9.88 12.71
CA ALA A 98 -25.63 -9.95 11.43
C ALA A 98 -24.11 -10.05 11.59
N SER A 99 -23.48 -10.74 10.64
CA SER A 99 -22.03 -10.73 10.43
C SER A 99 -21.72 -10.14 9.06
N LYS A 100 -20.67 -9.32 8.98
CA LYS A 100 -20.21 -8.72 7.72
C LYS A 100 -18.70 -8.76 7.65
N ARG A 101 -18.18 -9.27 6.55
CA ARG A 101 -16.77 -9.18 6.18
C ARG A 101 -16.58 -7.97 5.27
N VAL A 102 -15.64 -7.09 5.63
CA VAL A 102 -15.26 -5.92 4.82
C VAL A 102 -13.78 -6.04 4.52
N ARG A 103 -13.40 -5.86 3.25
CA ARG A 103 -12.00 -5.77 2.84
C ARG A 103 -11.76 -4.38 2.26
N ILE A 104 -10.73 -3.71 2.79
CA ILE A 104 -10.23 -2.45 2.26
C ILE A 104 -8.74 -2.59 1.98
N PHE A 105 -8.18 -1.77 1.09
CA PHE A 105 -6.75 -1.72 0.86
C PHE A 105 -6.18 -0.45 1.49
N VAL A 106 -5.11 -0.59 2.26
CA VAL A 106 -4.40 0.52 2.89
C VAL A 106 -2.91 0.39 2.61
N GLU A 107 -2.22 1.51 2.45
CA GLU A 107 -0.76 1.53 2.47
C GLU A 107 -0.29 1.42 3.92
N ILE A 108 0.59 0.46 4.20
CA ILE A 108 1.20 0.26 5.53
C ILE A 108 2.70 0.49 5.37
N ASP A 109 3.21 1.59 5.91
CA ASP A 109 4.60 1.99 5.69
C ASP A 109 5.55 1.48 6.78
N ASN A 110 5.04 1.27 8.00
CA ASN A 110 5.87 0.84 9.11
C ASN A 110 5.69 -0.67 9.38
N THR A 111 6.78 -1.42 9.26
CA THR A 111 6.82 -2.86 9.52
C THR A 111 6.47 -3.25 10.95
N ALA A 112 6.55 -2.33 11.91
CA ALA A 112 6.19 -2.54 13.31
C ALA A 112 4.77 -2.04 13.67
N ALA A 113 4.04 -1.47 12.71
CA ALA A 113 2.69 -1.00 12.96
C ALA A 113 1.68 -2.15 12.98
N THR A 114 0.62 -1.95 13.77
CA THR A 114 -0.63 -2.71 13.62
C THR A 114 -1.64 -1.86 12.86
N VAL A 115 -2.77 -2.42 12.46
CA VAL A 115 -3.87 -1.64 11.90
C VAL A 115 -5.03 -1.62 12.88
N ASN A 116 -5.45 -0.44 13.33
CA ASN A 116 -6.66 -0.30 14.15
C ASN A 116 -7.89 -0.16 13.26
N ALA A 117 -8.91 -0.99 13.52
CA ALA A 117 -10.24 -0.81 12.97
C ALA A 117 -11.24 -0.49 14.08
N ARG A 118 -12.06 0.54 13.86
CA ARG A 118 -13.10 0.95 14.80
C ARG A 118 -14.40 1.31 14.11
N ILE A 119 -15.52 0.99 14.74
CA ILE A 119 -16.85 1.41 14.31
C ILE A 119 -17.27 2.61 15.15
N VAL A 120 -17.62 3.70 14.48
CA VAL A 120 -18.04 4.96 15.11
C VAL A 120 -19.50 5.26 14.73
N GLN A 121 -20.34 5.55 15.72
CA GLN A 121 -21.72 5.98 15.53
C GLN A 121 -21.98 7.24 16.37
N ASN A 122 -22.55 8.28 15.77
CA ASN A 122 -22.83 9.57 16.43
C ASN A 122 -21.62 10.17 17.17
N GLY A 123 -20.40 9.97 16.63
CA GLY A 123 -19.15 10.45 17.24
C GLY A 123 -18.59 9.58 18.37
N HIS A 124 -19.28 8.51 18.75
CA HIS A 124 -18.82 7.57 19.77
C HIS A 124 -18.27 6.28 19.14
N VAL A 125 -17.12 5.82 19.64
CA VAL A 125 -16.56 4.52 19.26
C VAL A 125 -17.40 3.42 19.90
N ILE A 126 -18.03 2.60 19.07
CA ILE A 126 -18.84 1.46 19.50
C ILE A 126 -17.93 0.24 19.75
N ALA A 127 -17.06 -0.06 18.79
CA ALA A 127 -16.06 -1.12 18.91
C ALA A 127 -14.74 -0.67 18.30
N SER A 128 -13.62 -1.15 18.86
CA SER A 128 -12.27 -0.88 18.37
C SER A 128 -11.42 -2.11 18.58
N ARG A 129 -10.63 -2.47 17.56
CA ARG A 129 -9.73 -3.62 17.62
C ARG A 129 -8.51 -3.37 16.75
N ASP A 130 -7.33 -3.69 17.29
CA ASP A 130 -6.11 -3.77 16.50
C ASP A 130 -6.07 -5.08 15.72
N SER A 131 -5.37 -5.06 14.59
CA SER A 131 -5.10 -6.24 13.79
C SER A 131 -4.39 -7.31 14.61
N VAL A 132 -4.61 -8.56 14.24
CA VAL A 132 -3.76 -9.67 14.71
C VAL A 132 -2.31 -9.31 14.42
N SER A 133 -1.41 -9.55 15.39
CA SER A 133 0.01 -9.30 15.22
C SER A 133 0.55 -10.20 14.11
N GLY A 134 0.94 -9.56 13.02
CA GLY A 134 1.45 -10.20 11.82
C GLY A 134 2.98 -10.14 11.68
N GLY A 135 3.48 -10.73 10.62
CA GLY A 135 4.87 -10.58 10.19
C GLY A 135 5.03 -9.53 9.10
N SER A 136 6.23 -8.98 8.95
CA SER A 136 6.59 -8.17 7.78
C SER A 136 7.54 -8.93 6.85
N THR A 137 7.45 -8.72 5.54
CA THR A 137 8.39 -9.27 4.56
C THR A 137 8.87 -8.21 3.57
N GLY A 138 10.08 -8.40 3.06
CA GLY A 138 10.59 -7.66 1.89
C GLY A 138 10.31 -8.38 0.57
N TYR A 139 10.04 -9.69 0.62
CA TYR A 139 9.79 -10.53 -0.56
C TYR A 139 8.57 -11.43 -0.32
N LEU A 140 7.50 -11.23 -1.08
CA LEU A 140 6.21 -11.90 -0.90
C LEU A 140 5.82 -12.68 -2.17
N ILE A 141 5.51 -13.95 -2.01
CA ILE A 141 5.03 -14.85 -3.06
C ILE A 141 3.59 -15.22 -2.73
N GLY A 142 2.66 -14.83 -3.59
CA GLY A 142 1.25 -15.24 -3.48
C GLY A 142 1.00 -16.47 -4.33
N VAL A 143 0.42 -17.53 -3.77
CA VAL A 143 0.17 -18.80 -4.47
C VAL A 143 -1.33 -19.04 -4.59
N LEU A 144 -1.83 -19.18 -5.82
CA LEU A 144 -3.17 -19.70 -6.11
C LEU A 144 -3.03 -21.18 -6.47
N SER A 145 -3.48 -22.05 -5.57
CA SER A 145 -3.45 -23.50 -5.74
C SER A 145 -4.59 -24.17 -4.99
N ASP A 146 -5.12 -25.26 -5.53
CA ASP A 146 -6.04 -26.13 -4.78
C ASP A 146 -5.30 -27.02 -3.76
N GLN A 147 -3.95 -27.05 -3.84
CA GLN A 147 -3.07 -27.74 -2.90
C GLN A 147 -2.44 -26.75 -1.92
N SER A 148 -2.69 -26.96 -0.62
CA SER A 148 -2.37 -25.99 0.44
C SER A 148 -0.89 -25.82 0.80
N THR A 149 0.01 -26.59 0.18
CA THR A 149 1.45 -26.56 0.47
C THR A 149 2.29 -26.35 -0.79
N THR A 150 1.65 -26.08 -1.93
CA THR A 150 2.36 -25.87 -3.19
C THR A 150 3.31 -24.70 -3.06
N LEU A 151 4.58 -24.92 -3.45
CA LEU A 151 5.63 -23.90 -3.46
C LEU A 151 6.08 -23.36 -2.08
N ASP A 152 5.69 -23.99 -0.96
CA ASP A 152 6.18 -23.63 0.38
C ASP A 152 7.72 -23.69 0.48
N ASP A 153 8.35 -24.53 -0.34
CA ASP A 153 9.80 -24.67 -0.45
C ASP A 153 10.53 -23.35 -0.80
N PHE A 154 9.86 -22.35 -1.37
CA PHE A 154 10.45 -21.01 -1.52
C PHE A 154 10.89 -20.41 -0.17
N ALA A 155 10.20 -20.72 0.93
CA ALA A 155 10.56 -20.22 2.26
C ALA A 155 11.91 -20.78 2.77
N ALA A 156 12.36 -21.92 2.23
CA ALA A 156 13.66 -22.51 2.57
C ALA A 156 14.82 -21.95 1.71
N ILE A 157 14.51 -21.17 0.67
CA ILE A 157 15.46 -20.75 -0.37
C ILE A 157 15.79 -19.27 -0.21
N HIS A 158 17.09 -18.96 -0.22
CA HIS A 158 17.61 -17.64 0.16
C HIS A 158 18.67 -17.11 -0.83
N PRO A 159 18.33 -16.81 -2.09
CA PRO A 159 19.28 -16.27 -3.06
C PRO A 159 19.73 -14.88 -2.62
N GLY A 160 21.03 -14.68 -2.44
CA GLY A 160 21.57 -13.38 -2.01
C GLY A 160 21.02 -12.87 -0.68
N SER A 161 20.70 -13.78 0.26
CA SER A 161 20.10 -13.49 1.57
C SER A 161 18.67 -12.93 1.54
N VAL A 162 17.99 -12.96 0.38
CA VAL A 162 16.58 -12.59 0.28
C VAL A 162 15.73 -13.77 0.75
N ALA A 163 14.98 -13.60 1.83
CA ALA A 163 14.05 -14.60 2.34
C ALA A 163 12.64 -14.32 1.81
N ALA A 164 12.03 -15.29 1.13
CA ALA A 164 10.64 -15.19 0.70
C ALA A 164 9.67 -15.51 1.85
N ARG A 165 8.50 -14.88 1.81
CA ARG A 165 7.30 -15.37 2.48
C ARG A 165 6.30 -15.82 1.44
N VAL A 166 5.83 -17.05 1.60
CA VAL A 166 4.79 -17.65 0.76
C VAL A 166 3.48 -17.47 1.50
N VAL A 167 2.45 -17.00 0.79
CA VAL A 167 1.07 -16.90 1.30
C VAL A 167 0.14 -17.59 0.31
N HIS A 168 -0.80 -18.37 0.82
CA HIS A 168 -1.76 -19.09 0.00
C HIS A 168 -3.03 -18.26 -0.16
N LEU A 169 -3.41 -18.02 -1.41
CA LEU A 169 -4.55 -17.20 -1.80
C LEU A 169 -5.71 -18.10 -2.20
N ARG A 170 -6.91 -17.77 -1.74
CA ARG A 170 -8.15 -18.27 -2.35
C ARG A 170 -8.56 -17.34 -3.49
N GLY A 171 -9.45 -17.82 -4.36
CA GLY A 171 -10.02 -16.99 -5.42
C GLY A 171 -10.66 -15.69 -4.90
N GLU A 172 -11.22 -15.69 -3.68
CA GLU A 172 -11.76 -14.49 -3.03
C GLU A 172 -10.69 -13.52 -2.52
N ASP A 173 -9.49 -14.01 -2.19
CA ASP A 173 -8.37 -13.23 -1.67
C ASP A 173 -7.69 -12.40 -2.77
N LEU A 174 -7.76 -12.87 -4.02
CA LEU A 174 -7.15 -12.21 -5.16
C LEU A 174 -7.83 -10.85 -5.46
N PRO A 175 -7.09 -9.73 -5.43
CA PRO A 175 -7.58 -8.42 -5.84
C PRO A 175 -8.11 -8.39 -7.28
N ASP A 176 -9.12 -7.54 -7.54
CA ASP A 176 -9.73 -7.36 -8.85
C ASP A 176 -9.09 -6.19 -9.66
N ALA A 177 -7.96 -5.67 -9.17
CA ALA A 177 -7.15 -4.63 -9.80
C ALA A 177 -5.65 -4.97 -9.66
N ALA A 178 -4.83 -4.52 -10.61
CA ALA A 178 -3.39 -4.80 -10.64
C ALA A 178 -2.60 -4.08 -9.54
N VAL A 179 -3.03 -2.90 -9.10
CA VAL A 179 -2.25 -2.09 -8.15
C VAL A 179 -2.02 -2.82 -6.82
N PRO A 180 -3.03 -3.43 -6.16
CA PRO A 180 -2.78 -4.25 -4.96
C PRO A 180 -1.98 -5.54 -5.22
N LEU A 181 -1.99 -6.08 -6.44
CA LEU A 181 -1.18 -7.25 -6.79
C LEU A 181 0.31 -6.95 -6.77
N ARG A 182 0.72 -5.68 -6.85
CA ARG A 182 2.13 -5.25 -6.73
C ARG A 182 2.77 -5.57 -5.38
N ALA A 183 1.97 -5.95 -4.37
CA ALA A 183 2.51 -6.49 -3.13
C ALA A 183 3.29 -7.80 -3.37
N PHE A 184 2.94 -8.58 -4.39
CA PHE A 184 3.61 -9.83 -4.72
C PHE A 184 4.81 -9.61 -5.64
N ASP A 185 5.97 -10.15 -5.26
CA ASP A 185 7.15 -10.23 -6.12
C ASP A 185 7.02 -11.34 -7.15
N ILE A 186 6.32 -12.41 -6.77
CA ILE A 186 5.86 -13.48 -7.64
C ILE A 186 4.40 -13.76 -7.30
N LEU A 187 3.52 -13.71 -8.30
CA LEU A 187 2.22 -14.35 -8.23
C LEU A 187 2.35 -15.72 -8.89
N ALA A 188 2.13 -16.80 -8.14
CA ALA A 188 2.19 -18.16 -8.64
C ALA A 188 0.79 -18.76 -8.79
N ILE A 189 0.57 -19.50 -9.87
CA ILE A 189 -0.66 -20.23 -10.14
C ILE A 189 -0.27 -21.65 -10.51
N ASP A 190 -0.73 -22.64 -9.75
CA ASP A 190 -0.43 -24.05 -9.97
C ASP A 190 -1.62 -24.90 -9.50
N ASP A 191 -2.02 -25.90 -10.28
CA ASP A 191 -3.23 -26.72 -10.04
C ASP A 191 -4.48 -25.94 -9.56
N PHE A 192 -4.76 -24.77 -10.17
CA PHE A 192 -5.88 -23.90 -9.80
C PHE A 192 -6.79 -23.62 -10.99
N ALA A 193 -8.11 -23.68 -10.82
CA ALA A 193 -9.09 -23.42 -11.89
C ALA A 193 -9.20 -21.91 -12.17
N THR A 194 -8.36 -21.36 -13.06
CA THR A 194 -8.32 -19.91 -13.31
C THR A 194 -9.58 -19.38 -13.99
N ASP A 195 -10.39 -20.23 -14.62
CA ASP A 195 -11.69 -19.88 -15.18
C ASP A 195 -12.77 -19.63 -14.11
N SER A 196 -12.55 -20.09 -12.87
CA SER A 196 -13.39 -19.76 -11.71
C SER A 196 -13.24 -18.30 -11.24
N LEU A 197 -12.15 -17.62 -11.63
CA LEU A 197 -11.90 -16.22 -11.31
C LEU A 197 -12.83 -15.29 -12.09
N THR A 198 -13.23 -14.20 -11.44
CA THR A 198 -14.01 -13.15 -12.10
C THR A 198 -13.24 -12.54 -13.28
N ALA A 199 -13.96 -11.99 -14.26
CA ALA A 199 -13.33 -11.32 -15.39
C ALA A 199 -12.38 -10.18 -14.94
N ALA A 200 -12.74 -9.47 -13.88
CA ALA A 200 -11.91 -8.40 -13.31
C ALA A 200 -10.60 -8.93 -12.70
N GLN A 201 -10.64 -10.06 -11.98
CA GLN A 201 -9.45 -10.69 -11.42
C GLN A 201 -8.51 -11.22 -12.50
N ARG A 202 -9.05 -11.85 -13.55
CA ARG A 202 -8.27 -12.32 -14.70
C ARG A 202 -7.61 -11.17 -15.45
N ALA A 203 -8.33 -10.05 -15.61
CA ALA A 203 -7.78 -8.82 -16.14
C ALA A 203 -6.69 -8.24 -15.21
N ALA A 204 -6.89 -8.27 -13.89
CA ALA A 204 -5.91 -7.80 -12.92
C ALA A 204 -4.59 -8.59 -12.98
N ILE A 205 -4.62 -9.90 -13.17
CA ILE A 205 -3.42 -10.73 -13.38
C ILE A 205 -2.69 -10.28 -14.65
N THR A 206 -3.42 -10.09 -15.75
CA THR A 206 -2.85 -9.63 -17.03
C THR A 206 -2.22 -8.24 -16.90
N ASP A 207 -2.92 -7.32 -16.24
CA ASP A 207 -2.47 -5.95 -16.00
C ASP A 207 -1.26 -5.92 -15.03
N PHE A 208 -1.23 -6.81 -14.04
CA PHE A 208 -0.10 -6.96 -13.11
C PHE A 208 1.19 -7.32 -13.86
N VAL A 209 1.13 -8.30 -14.76
CA VAL A 209 2.31 -8.68 -15.57
C VAL A 209 2.71 -7.54 -16.51
N ASN A 210 1.76 -6.94 -17.25
CA ASN A 210 2.06 -5.81 -18.13
C ASN A 210 2.73 -4.63 -17.39
N ALA A 211 2.35 -4.41 -16.13
CA ALA A 211 2.88 -3.38 -15.24
C ALA A 211 4.20 -3.75 -14.52
N GLY A 212 4.84 -4.87 -14.87
CA GLY A 212 6.15 -5.28 -14.32
C GLY A 212 6.14 -6.46 -13.36
N GLY A 213 4.98 -7.11 -13.15
CA GLY A 213 4.86 -8.26 -12.26
C GLY A 213 5.48 -9.55 -12.82
N ASN A 214 5.92 -10.44 -11.92
CA ASN A 214 6.35 -11.79 -12.29
C ASN A 214 5.22 -12.80 -12.02
N LEU A 215 4.81 -13.52 -13.06
CA LEU A 215 3.82 -14.58 -12.98
C LEU A 215 4.49 -15.94 -13.17
N LEU A 216 4.39 -16.81 -12.16
CA LEU A 216 4.85 -18.20 -12.24
C LEU A 216 3.63 -19.10 -12.48
N ILE A 217 3.66 -19.93 -13.51
CA ILE A 217 2.57 -20.85 -13.83
C ILE A 217 3.10 -22.28 -13.78
N GLY A 218 2.57 -23.11 -12.89
CA GLY A 218 2.75 -24.55 -12.91
C GLY A 218 1.63 -25.23 -13.71
N THR A 219 1.99 -26.23 -14.50
CA THR A 219 1.04 -26.88 -15.42
C THR A 219 1.00 -28.40 -15.22
N GLY A 220 1.85 -29.16 -15.90
CA GLY A 220 1.82 -30.62 -15.87
C GLY A 220 0.49 -31.18 -16.38
N ALA A 221 -0.02 -32.21 -15.73
CA ALA A 221 -1.30 -32.84 -16.06
C ALA A 221 -2.50 -31.86 -15.95
N ALA A 222 -2.43 -30.89 -15.03
CA ALA A 222 -3.49 -29.94 -14.75
C ALA A 222 -3.54 -28.73 -15.70
N TRP A 223 -2.73 -28.71 -16.78
CA TRP A 223 -2.58 -27.54 -17.64
C TRP A 223 -3.90 -26.97 -18.18
N HIS A 224 -4.88 -27.81 -18.55
CA HIS A 224 -6.17 -27.35 -19.05
C HIS A 224 -6.89 -26.51 -18.01
N LYS A 225 -6.88 -26.95 -16.75
CA LYS A 225 -7.51 -26.27 -15.60
C LYS A 225 -6.77 -24.97 -15.27
N THR A 226 -5.44 -25.03 -15.16
CA THR A 226 -4.61 -23.87 -14.80
C THR A 226 -4.67 -22.77 -15.86
N LEU A 227 -4.70 -23.12 -17.15
CA LEU A 227 -4.63 -22.15 -18.23
C LEU A 227 -6.00 -21.66 -18.73
N ALA A 228 -7.11 -22.30 -18.35
CA ALA A 228 -8.46 -22.03 -18.90
C ALA A 228 -8.90 -20.57 -18.82
N GLY A 229 -8.56 -19.86 -17.73
CA GLY A 229 -8.92 -18.46 -17.52
C GLY A 229 -7.92 -17.45 -18.06
N LEU A 230 -6.69 -17.87 -18.40
CA LEU A 230 -5.61 -16.96 -18.78
C LEU A 230 -5.62 -16.66 -20.29
N PRO A 231 -5.45 -15.40 -20.71
CA PRO A 231 -5.49 -15.06 -22.12
C PRO A 231 -4.23 -15.58 -22.85
N PRO A 232 -4.35 -16.11 -24.09
CA PRO A 232 -3.20 -16.58 -24.87
C PRO A 232 -2.11 -15.51 -25.12
N SER A 233 -2.47 -14.23 -25.03
CA SER A 233 -1.55 -13.10 -25.21
C SER A 233 -0.42 -13.06 -24.19
N ILE A 234 -0.59 -13.65 -22.99
CA ILE A 234 0.44 -13.67 -21.95
C ILE A 234 1.15 -15.03 -21.83
N LEU A 235 0.64 -16.08 -22.45
CA LEU A 235 1.17 -17.44 -22.27
C LEU A 235 2.47 -17.67 -23.06
N PRO A 236 3.54 -18.23 -22.47
CA PRO A 236 4.78 -18.54 -23.18
C PRO A 236 4.68 -19.66 -24.21
N MET A 237 3.67 -20.54 -24.06
CA MET A 237 3.46 -21.71 -24.90
C MET A 237 1.96 -21.97 -25.07
N ALA A 238 1.54 -22.29 -26.30
CA ALA A 238 0.24 -22.88 -26.58
C ALA A 238 0.30 -24.39 -26.29
N VAL A 239 -0.19 -24.79 -25.12
CA VAL A 239 -0.21 -26.19 -24.68
C VAL A 239 -1.27 -26.97 -25.44
N THR A 240 -0.92 -28.17 -25.92
CA THR A 240 -1.79 -29.06 -26.70
C THR A 240 -1.92 -30.45 -26.11
N GLY A 241 -1.09 -30.81 -25.12
CA GLY A 241 -1.11 -32.12 -24.49
C GLY A 241 -0.07 -32.25 -23.39
N THR A 242 0.24 -33.49 -23.00
CA THR A 242 1.30 -33.80 -22.04
C THR A 242 2.23 -34.88 -22.58
N ASN A 243 3.43 -34.99 -22.02
CA ASN A 243 4.41 -36.04 -22.28
C ASN A 243 5.07 -36.44 -20.95
N VAL A 244 5.39 -37.71 -20.81
CA VAL A 244 6.18 -38.19 -19.66
C VAL A 244 7.66 -38.26 -20.04
N ILE A 245 8.53 -37.71 -19.21
CA ILE A 245 9.97 -37.60 -19.46
C ILE A 245 10.79 -37.94 -18.22
N ASP A 246 12.02 -38.40 -18.45
CA ASP A 246 13.06 -38.39 -17.44
C ASP A 246 13.88 -37.11 -17.57
N THR A 247 14.19 -36.45 -16.45
CA THR A 247 14.94 -35.20 -16.47
C THR A 247 15.93 -35.09 -15.30
N THR A 248 17.20 -34.96 -15.65
CA THR A 248 18.26 -34.67 -14.67
C THR A 248 18.17 -33.25 -14.14
N ALA A 249 17.51 -32.33 -14.86
CA ALA A 249 17.38 -30.93 -14.44
C ALA A 249 16.54 -30.78 -13.15
N LEU A 250 15.55 -31.64 -12.94
CA LEU A 250 14.78 -31.73 -11.69
C LEU A 250 15.28 -32.86 -10.77
N GLY A 251 16.15 -33.74 -11.29
CA GLY A 251 16.58 -34.93 -10.56
C GLY A 251 15.44 -35.92 -10.37
N ALA A 252 14.58 -36.06 -11.39
CA ALA A 252 13.32 -36.77 -11.32
C ALA A 252 13.11 -37.60 -12.61
N SER A 253 12.49 -38.79 -12.46
CA SER A 253 12.09 -39.67 -13.56
C SER A 253 10.58 -39.73 -13.69
N ALA A 254 10.07 -40.10 -14.86
CA ALA A 254 8.64 -40.18 -15.15
C ALA A 254 7.86 -38.89 -14.80
N VAL A 255 8.45 -37.72 -15.05
CA VAL A 255 7.82 -36.42 -14.86
C VAL A 255 6.86 -36.16 -16.01
N GLU A 256 5.60 -35.86 -15.68
CA GLU A 256 4.61 -35.44 -16.67
C GLU A 256 4.73 -33.94 -16.93
N ILE A 257 4.97 -33.59 -18.18
CA ILE A 257 5.12 -32.21 -18.63
C ILE A 257 4.07 -31.86 -19.69
N ALA A 258 3.54 -30.65 -19.63
CA ALA A 258 2.80 -29.98 -20.69
C ALA A 258 3.66 -29.88 -21.96
N SER A 259 3.06 -30.17 -23.11
CA SER A 259 3.68 -30.12 -24.41
C SER A 259 2.86 -29.25 -25.36
N GLY A 260 3.53 -28.56 -26.28
CA GLY A 260 2.88 -27.57 -27.13
C GLY A 260 3.83 -26.81 -28.03
N GLN A 261 3.36 -25.71 -28.60
CA GLN A 261 4.14 -24.81 -29.46
C GLN A 261 4.45 -23.52 -28.72
N LEU A 262 5.72 -23.07 -28.75
CA LEU A 262 6.13 -21.81 -28.14
C LEU A 262 5.40 -20.63 -28.79
N THR A 263 4.92 -19.70 -27.96
CA THR A 263 4.20 -18.49 -28.38
C THR A 263 4.94 -17.26 -27.87
N GLY A 264 6.11 -16.98 -28.45
CA GLY A 264 7.00 -15.91 -27.99
C GLY A 264 7.74 -16.23 -26.68
N GLY A 265 7.66 -17.48 -26.22
CA GLY A 265 8.44 -17.98 -25.09
C GLY A 265 9.86 -18.37 -25.47
N HIS A 266 10.80 -18.14 -24.56
CA HIS A 266 12.19 -18.58 -24.62
C HIS A 266 12.39 -19.73 -23.62
N VAL A 267 12.91 -20.86 -24.08
CA VAL A 267 13.19 -22.02 -23.21
C VAL A 267 14.40 -21.71 -22.33
N TRP A 268 14.18 -21.72 -21.03
CA TRP A 268 15.22 -21.43 -20.04
C TRP A 268 15.81 -22.71 -19.43
N LEU A 269 14.97 -23.72 -19.20
CA LEU A 269 15.41 -25.02 -18.69
C LEU A 269 14.82 -26.14 -19.55
N GLY A 270 15.66 -27.14 -19.84
CA GLY A 270 15.30 -28.30 -20.66
C GLY A 270 15.60 -28.10 -22.15
N PRO A 271 15.58 -29.17 -22.96
CA PRO A 271 15.76 -29.09 -24.40
C PRO A 271 14.57 -28.41 -25.08
N ASP A 272 14.78 -27.74 -26.23
CA ASP A 272 13.70 -27.08 -26.99
C ASP A 272 12.53 -28.01 -27.35
N ALA A 273 12.82 -29.30 -27.58
CA ALA A 273 11.80 -30.30 -27.90
C ALA A 273 10.96 -30.73 -26.68
N ARG A 274 11.46 -30.52 -25.45
CA ARG A 274 10.85 -30.93 -24.17
C ARG A 274 11.18 -29.88 -23.10
N PRO A 275 10.67 -28.64 -23.26
CA PRO A 275 11.01 -27.56 -22.35
C PRO A 275 10.44 -27.82 -20.96
N LEU A 276 11.15 -27.39 -19.93
CA LEU A 276 10.77 -27.50 -18.52
C LEU A 276 10.33 -26.16 -17.95
N LEU A 277 11.07 -25.10 -18.27
CA LEU A 277 10.73 -23.73 -17.91
C LEU A 277 10.88 -22.84 -19.13
N ILE A 278 9.84 -22.04 -19.36
CA ILE A 278 9.73 -21.17 -20.53
C ILE A 278 9.36 -19.79 -20.03
N ASP A 279 10.12 -18.77 -20.44
CA ASP A 279 9.81 -17.39 -20.09
C ASP A 279 9.28 -16.62 -21.27
N ARG A 280 8.35 -15.71 -21.00
CA ARG A 280 7.89 -14.73 -21.96
C ARG A 280 7.86 -13.35 -21.30
N SER A 281 8.51 -12.38 -21.93
CA SER A 281 8.34 -10.98 -21.55
C SER A 281 6.99 -10.46 -22.03
N VAL A 282 6.21 -9.88 -21.13
CA VAL A 282 4.88 -9.32 -21.40
C VAL A 282 4.79 -7.95 -20.74
N GLY A 283 4.66 -6.89 -21.55
CA GLY A 283 4.81 -5.51 -21.08
C GLY A 283 6.17 -5.32 -20.41
N GLN A 284 6.18 -4.87 -19.15
CA GLN A 284 7.40 -4.74 -18.35
C GLN A 284 7.72 -5.96 -17.48
N GLY A 285 6.83 -6.96 -17.43
CA GLY A 285 6.96 -8.12 -16.57
C GLY A 285 7.33 -9.40 -17.32
N THR A 286 7.32 -10.51 -16.58
CA THR A 286 7.69 -11.83 -17.09
C THR A 286 6.66 -12.87 -16.68
N VAL A 287 6.28 -13.73 -17.63
CA VAL A 287 5.53 -14.96 -17.36
C VAL A 287 6.48 -16.14 -17.50
N THR A 288 6.72 -16.85 -16.40
CA THR A 288 7.47 -18.11 -16.37
C THR A 288 6.50 -19.27 -16.30
N LEU A 289 6.46 -20.10 -17.33
CA LEU A 289 5.66 -21.32 -17.39
C LEU A 289 6.56 -22.52 -17.08
N ALA A 290 6.30 -23.17 -15.96
CA ALA A 290 6.77 -24.51 -15.66
C ALA A 290 5.85 -25.51 -16.38
N THR A 291 6.42 -26.32 -17.26
CA THR A 291 5.65 -27.33 -18.00
C THR A 291 5.21 -28.48 -17.09
N PHE A 292 5.70 -28.56 -15.86
CA PHE A 292 5.30 -29.54 -14.85
C PHE A 292 4.49 -28.88 -13.74
N ASP A 293 3.84 -29.70 -12.92
CA ASP A 293 3.24 -29.33 -11.63
C ASP A 293 4.34 -29.41 -10.55
N TRP A 294 4.45 -28.40 -9.68
CA TRP A 294 5.50 -28.34 -8.66
C TRP A 294 5.31 -29.35 -7.53
N ASN A 295 4.06 -29.76 -7.29
CA ASN A 295 3.69 -30.72 -6.25
C ASN A 295 3.59 -32.16 -6.78
N GLN A 296 3.68 -32.37 -8.10
CA GLN A 296 3.71 -33.72 -8.68
C GLN A 296 4.89 -34.53 -8.13
N GLN A 297 4.67 -35.81 -7.82
CA GLN A 297 5.76 -36.76 -7.62
C GLN A 297 6.32 -37.25 -8.98
N PRO A 298 7.66 -37.29 -9.17
CA PRO A 298 8.70 -37.05 -8.18
C PRO A 298 9.30 -35.64 -8.17
N VAL A 299 8.68 -34.65 -8.83
CA VAL A 299 9.17 -33.25 -8.85
C VAL A 299 9.24 -32.64 -7.45
N ALA A 300 8.20 -32.81 -6.63
CA ALA A 300 8.14 -32.27 -5.27
C ALA A 300 9.30 -32.73 -4.36
N VAL A 301 9.86 -33.92 -4.65
CA VAL A 301 10.99 -34.51 -3.90
C VAL A 301 12.26 -34.63 -4.75
N GLY A 302 12.26 -34.01 -5.93
CA GLY A 302 13.37 -34.05 -6.88
C GLY A 302 14.61 -33.40 -6.30
N SER A 303 15.78 -34.02 -6.50
CA SER A 303 17.02 -33.57 -5.86
C SER A 303 17.46 -32.15 -6.28
N ASN A 304 16.97 -31.65 -7.42
CA ASN A 304 17.31 -30.33 -7.96
C ASN A 304 16.17 -29.31 -7.87
N THR A 305 14.98 -29.67 -7.34
CA THR A 305 13.82 -28.77 -7.30
C THR A 305 14.11 -27.47 -6.56
N HIS A 306 14.80 -27.54 -5.41
CA HIS A 306 15.21 -26.34 -4.66
C HIS A 306 16.21 -25.46 -5.42
N THR A 307 17.06 -26.06 -6.26
CA THR A 307 17.98 -25.32 -7.12
C THR A 307 17.22 -24.56 -8.21
N VAL A 308 16.23 -25.20 -8.82
CA VAL A 308 15.39 -24.58 -9.84
C VAL A 308 14.53 -23.46 -9.23
N LEU A 309 13.88 -23.70 -8.09
CA LEU A 309 13.14 -22.65 -7.35
C LEU A 309 14.05 -21.47 -6.97
N ARG A 310 15.28 -21.73 -6.53
CA ARG A 310 16.28 -20.68 -6.26
C ARG A 310 16.59 -19.85 -7.49
N GLN A 311 16.67 -20.46 -8.66
CA GLN A 311 16.92 -19.74 -9.91
C GLN A 311 15.70 -18.92 -10.35
N VAL A 312 14.48 -19.46 -10.23
CA VAL A 312 13.23 -18.69 -10.47
C VAL A 312 13.17 -17.46 -9.57
N MET A 313 13.46 -17.64 -8.27
CA MET A 313 13.50 -16.54 -7.31
C MET A 313 14.66 -15.56 -7.59
N ALA A 314 15.86 -16.05 -7.87
CA ALA A 314 16.99 -15.19 -8.19
C ALA A 314 16.73 -14.32 -9.42
N ARG A 315 16.02 -14.84 -10.42
CA ARG A 315 15.70 -14.08 -11.63
C ARG A 315 14.66 -13.00 -11.35
N SER A 316 13.60 -13.31 -10.61
CA SER A 316 12.64 -12.29 -10.20
C SER A 316 13.26 -11.20 -9.30
N VAL A 317 14.30 -11.54 -8.51
CA VAL A 317 15.06 -10.58 -7.69
C VAL A 317 16.07 -9.76 -8.51
N PHE A 318 16.87 -10.40 -9.38
CA PHE A 318 18.08 -9.82 -9.99
C PHE A 318 17.98 -9.54 -11.49
N ASP A 319 17.06 -10.18 -12.21
CA ASP A 319 16.79 -9.98 -13.65
C ASP A 319 15.81 -8.79 -13.89
N ALA A 320 15.57 -7.97 -12.85
CA ALA A 320 14.69 -6.81 -12.85
C ALA A 320 15.25 -5.62 -13.66
N GLY A 321 15.67 -5.88 -14.91
CA GLY A 321 15.74 -4.88 -15.98
C GLY A 321 14.35 -4.41 -16.46
N GLY A 322 13.26 -4.88 -15.85
CA GLY A 322 11.89 -4.42 -16.07
C GLY A 322 11.63 -3.02 -15.52
N GLY A 323 11.86 -1.99 -16.34
CA GLY A 323 11.00 -0.80 -16.53
C GLY A 323 10.60 0.11 -15.35
N GLY A 324 10.89 -0.19 -14.09
CA GLY A 324 10.39 0.59 -12.94
C GLY A 324 11.28 0.62 -11.69
N GLN A 325 12.49 0.08 -11.75
CA GLN A 325 13.38 -0.09 -10.59
C GLN A 325 14.74 0.59 -10.80
N ASN A 326 14.73 1.89 -11.11
CA ASN A 326 15.91 2.74 -11.02
C ASN A 326 15.59 3.93 -10.12
N VAL A 327 15.59 3.72 -8.80
CA VAL A 327 15.89 4.82 -7.89
C VAL A 327 17.34 4.68 -7.49
N THR A 328 18.18 5.45 -8.17
CA THR A 328 19.45 5.92 -7.60
C THR A 328 19.09 6.75 -6.37
N TYR A 329 19.15 6.15 -5.18
CA TYR A 329 19.07 6.91 -3.93
C TYR A 329 20.29 7.83 -3.83
N LEU A 330 20.13 9.09 -4.22
CA LEU A 330 21.11 10.16 -3.99
C LEU A 330 21.01 10.68 -2.54
N GLY A 331 21.00 9.77 -1.55
CA GLY A 331 20.75 10.11 -0.15
C GLY A 331 21.40 9.19 0.90
N GLY A 332 22.13 8.16 0.49
CA GLY A 332 22.93 7.33 1.41
C GLY A 332 24.38 7.82 1.43
N GLY A 333 24.89 8.20 2.60
CA GLY A 333 26.30 8.49 2.80
C GLY A 333 27.22 7.33 2.33
N PRO A 334 28.51 7.60 2.12
CA PRO A 334 29.44 6.60 1.59
C PRO A 334 29.65 5.47 2.60
N GLY A 335 29.13 4.26 2.34
CA GLY A 335 29.60 3.06 3.03
C GLY A 335 28.61 1.97 3.46
N GLY A 336 27.54 1.66 2.70
CA GLY A 336 26.73 0.48 2.99
C GLY A 336 26.12 -0.16 1.73
N PRO A 337 26.36 -1.47 1.45
CA PRO A 337 25.60 -2.18 0.44
C PRO A 337 24.14 -2.31 0.90
N PHE A 338 23.20 -1.87 0.05
CA PHE A 338 21.77 -2.03 0.31
C PHE A 338 21.34 -3.50 0.16
N PRO A 339 20.34 -3.98 0.92
CA PRO A 339 19.80 -5.32 0.75
C PRO A 339 19.22 -5.48 -0.66
N ALA A 340 19.70 -6.47 -1.42
CA ALA A 340 19.05 -6.90 -2.65
C ALA A 340 17.57 -7.23 -2.39
N GLY A 341 16.67 -6.87 -3.32
CA GLY A 341 15.22 -7.03 -3.14
C GLY A 341 14.50 -5.83 -2.50
N SER A 342 15.21 -4.74 -2.18
CA SER A 342 14.59 -3.50 -1.70
C SER A 342 13.92 -2.77 -2.87
N GLN A 343 12.63 -3.01 -3.07
CA GLN A 343 11.82 -2.29 -4.05
C GLN A 343 11.50 -0.87 -3.56
N SER A 344 11.40 0.08 -4.50
CA SER A 344 10.91 1.42 -4.18
C SER A 344 9.43 1.34 -3.78
N SER A 345 9.12 1.63 -2.52
CA SER A 345 7.73 1.71 -2.03
C SER A 345 6.93 2.80 -2.72
N VAL A 346 5.59 2.69 -2.69
CA VAL A 346 4.68 3.75 -3.13
C VAL A 346 4.99 5.06 -2.36
N ALA A 347 5.18 4.98 -1.05
CA ALA A 347 5.68 6.06 -0.20
C ALA A 347 6.98 6.71 -0.72
N THR A 348 8.03 5.92 -1.02
CA THR A 348 9.32 6.46 -1.52
C THR A 348 9.16 7.18 -2.86
N LYS A 349 8.43 6.57 -3.80
CA LYS A 349 8.18 7.17 -5.12
C LYS A 349 7.43 8.48 -4.97
N SER A 350 6.41 8.51 -4.12
CA SER A 350 5.63 9.70 -3.85
C SER A 350 6.46 10.85 -3.24
N GLY A 351 7.36 10.53 -2.29
CA GLY A 351 8.22 11.52 -1.64
C GLY A 351 9.12 12.27 -2.61
N SER A 352 9.62 11.58 -3.66
CA SER A 352 10.47 12.18 -4.70
C SER A 352 9.77 13.27 -5.54
N LEU A 353 8.43 13.26 -5.57
CA LEU A 353 7.63 14.25 -6.30
C LEU A 353 7.29 15.47 -5.45
N THR A 354 7.53 15.44 -4.14
CA THR A 354 7.22 16.55 -3.22
C THR A 354 7.80 17.90 -3.67
N PRO A 355 9.08 18.01 -4.11
CA PRO A 355 9.63 19.28 -4.58
C PRO A 355 8.94 19.81 -5.85
N VAL A 356 8.52 18.90 -6.75
CA VAL A 356 7.82 19.25 -7.99
C VAL A 356 6.41 19.72 -7.68
N LEU A 357 5.71 19.01 -6.79
CA LEU A 357 4.34 19.34 -6.38
C LEU A 357 4.28 20.65 -5.59
N GLY A 358 5.31 20.95 -4.78
CA GLY A 358 5.43 22.21 -4.06
C GLY A 358 5.83 23.42 -4.92
N ASN A 359 6.34 23.19 -6.13
CA ASN A 359 6.75 24.27 -7.04
C ASN A 359 5.56 24.79 -7.86
N LEU A 360 4.81 25.72 -7.27
CA LEU A 360 3.69 26.38 -7.93
C LEU A 360 4.17 27.63 -8.70
N PRO A 361 3.77 27.80 -9.99
CA PRO A 361 4.04 29.02 -10.75
C PRO A 361 3.52 30.32 -10.10
N GLY A 362 2.59 30.22 -9.14
CA GLY A 362 2.04 31.34 -8.36
C GLY A 362 2.87 31.77 -7.14
N LEU A 363 3.93 31.03 -6.79
CA LEU A 363 4.88 31.36 -5.71
C LEU A 363 6.16 32.04 -6.20
N ASN A 364 6.19 32.46 -7.48
CA ASN A 364 7.22 33.38 -7.94
C ASN A 364 7.19 34.62 -7.04
N LEU A 365 8.25 34.80 -6.26
CA LEU A 365 8.45 36.02 -5.49
C LEU A 365 8.23 37.21 -6.44
N PRO A 366 7.53 38.27 -6.01
CA PRO A 366 7.39 39.47 -6.83
C PRO A 366 8.78 39.83 -7.35
N SER A 367 8.90 40.11 -8.65
CA SER A 367 10.22 40.21 -9.29
C SER A 367 11.13 41.07 -8.42
N LEU A 368 12.35 40.58 -8.14
CA LEU A 368 13.27 41.29 -7.24
C LEU A 368 13.44 42.75 -7.68
N GLN A 369 13.36 42.99 -8.98
CA GLN A 369 13.34 44.31 -9.61
C GLN A 369 12.12 45.15 -9.24
N LEU A 370 10.90 44.60 -9.26
CA LEU A 370 9.68 45.32 -8.87
C LEU A 370 9.67 45.60 -7.36
N THR A 371 10.09 44.64 -6.55
CA THR A 371 10.22 44.83 -5.10
C THR A 371 11.27 45.91 -4.79
N ALA A 372 12.44 45.84 -5.42
CA ALA A 372 13.49 46.85 -5.28
C ALA A 372 13.02 48.24 -5.76
N ALA A 373 12.33 48.31 -6.90
CA ALA A 373 11.77 49.56 -7.42
C ALA A 373 10.75 50.18 -6.46
N LEU A 374 9.87 49.37 -5.85
CA LEU A 374 8.91 49.84 -4.85
C LEU A 374 9.60 50.35 -3.58
N VAL A 375 10.65 49.65 -3.10
CA VAL A 375 11.43 50.09 -1.93
C VAL A 375 12.17 51.40 -2.23
N ILE A 376 12.79 51.52 -3.40
CA ILE A 376 13.46 52.75 -3.83
C ILE A 376 12.44 53.89 -3.95
N LEU A 377 11.29 53.65 -4.57
CA LEU A 377 10.21 54.64 -4.68
C LEU A 377 9.74 55.09 -3.29
N TYR A 378 9.57 54.17 -2.34
CA TYR A 378 9.21 54.50 -0.96
C TYR A 378 10.27 55.37 -0.28
N VAL A 379 11.56 55.02 -0.39
CA VAL A 379 12.66 55.81 0.19
C VAL A 379 12.73 57.21 -0.42
N VAL A 380 12.54 57.32 -1.74
CA VAL A 380 12.51 58.59 -2.47
C VAL A 380 11.31 59.44 -2.02
N LEU A 381 10.14 58.83 -1.84
CA LEU A 381 8.94 59.52 -1.36
C LEU A 381 9.12 60.06 0.07
N VAL A 382 9.65 59.25 0.99
CA VAL A 382 9.82 59.62 2.41
C VAL A 382 10.95 60.61 2.64
N GLY A 383 12.05 60.49 1.89
CA GLY A 383 13.24 61.31 2.05
C GLY A 383 13.18 62.58 1.19
N PRO A 384 13.75 62.56 -0.02
CA PRO A 384 13.93 63.76 -0.83
C PRO A 384 12.60 64.41 -1.21
N VAL A 385 11.60 63.66 -1.69
CA VAL A 385 10.34 64.25 -2.16
C VAL A 385 9.59 64.93 -1.01
N ASN A 386 9.41 64.24 0.12
CA ASN A 386 8.77 64.84 1.31
C ASN A 386 9.55 66.05 1.83
N TYR A 387 10.89 66.00 1.86
CA TYR A 387 11.73 67.12 2.29
C TYR A 387 11.58 68.34 1.38
N PHE A 388 11.65 68.17 0.05
CA PHE A 388 11.53 69.27 -0.91
C PHE A 388 10.11 69.86 -0.93
N VAL A 389 9.07 69.04 -0.88
CA VAL A 389 7.67 69.49 -0.85
C VAL A 389 7.37 70.29 0.42
N LEU A 390 7.74 69.77 1.60
CA LEU A 390 7.55 70.48 2.87
C LEU A 390 8.44 71.72 3.00
N GLY A 391 9.62 71.69 2.37
CA GLY A 391 10.51 72.82 2.24
C GLY A 391 9.91 73.95 1.40
N ALA A 392 9.31 73.64 0.26
CA ALA A 392 8.61 74.62 -0.59
C ALA A 392 7.40 75.24 0.10
N ILE A 393 6.68 74.46 0.93
CA ILE A 393 5.52 74.92 1.71
C ILE A 393 5.94 75.63 3.01
N HIS A 394 7.26 75.76 3.30
CA HIS A 394 7.84 76.36 4.51
C HIS A 394 7.34 75.74 5.84
N ARG A 395 6.77 74.54 5.81
CA ARG A 395 6.18 73.86 6.98
C ARG A 395 6.84 72.51 7.23
N ARG A 396 8.15 72.55 7.49
CA ARG A 396 8.99 71.37 7.71
C ARG A 396 8.58 70.54 8.93
N ALA A 397 7.93 71.15 9.92
CA ALA A 397 7.41 70.46 11.11
C ALA A 397 6.29 69.45 10.78
N LEU A 398 5.62 69.58 9.62
CA LEU A 398 4.60 68.61 9.17
C LEU A 398 5.20 67.23 8.82
N ALA A 399 6.52 67.11 8.71
CA ALA A 399 7.19 65.84 8.47
C ALA A 399 6.81 64.77 9.52
N TRP A 400 6.58 65.20 10.76
CA TRP A 400 6.12 64.31 11.84
C TRP A 400 4.75 63.67 11.57
N VAL A 401 3.93 64.24 10.67
CA VAL A 401 2.63 63.69 10.27
C VAL A 401 2.70 63.02 8.90
N THR A 402 3.43 63.61 7.93
CA THR A 402 3.50 63.06 6.58
C THR A 402 4.26 61.75 6.50
N ILE A 403 5.33 61.57 7.30
CA ILE A 403 6.09 60.32 7.32
C ILE A 403 5.21 59.15 7.79
N PRO A 404 4.50 59.23 8.94
CA PRO A 404 3.54 58.19 9.34
C PRO A 404 2.45 57.94 8.30
N LEU A 405 1.90 58.99 7.68
CA LEU A 405 0.84 58.87 6.68
C LEU A 405 1.31 58.12 5.43
N ILE A 406 2.49 58.43 4.91
CA ILE A 406 3.09 57.74 3.76
C ILE A 406 3.38 56.28 4.12
N ALA A 407 3.89 56.00 5.32
CA ALA A 407 4.09 54.63 5.79
C ALA A 407 2.78 53.84 5.87
N LEU A 408 1.70 54.47 6.36
CA LEU A 408 0.39 53.84 6.49
C LEU A 408 -0.25 53.56 5.12
N LEU A 409 -0.12 54.50 4.17
CA LEU A 409 -0.56 54.31 2.78
C LEU A 409 0.24 53.23 2.06
N ALA A 410 1.57 53.20 2.22
CA ALA A 410 2.42 52.16 1.64
C ALA A 410 2.11 50.78 2.23
N ALA A 411 1.94 50.68 3.56
CA ALA A 411 1.55 49.45 4.23
C ALA A 411 0.15 48.97 3.79
N GLY A 412 -0.82 49.88 3.71
CA GLY A 412 -2.17 49.58 3.23
C GLY A 412 -2.18 49.13 1.77
N GLY A 413 -1.42 49.79 0.90
CA GLY A 413 -1.24 49.42 -0.50
C GLY A 413 -0.57 48.05 -0.66
N ALA A 414 0.49 47.78 0.10
CA ALA A 414 1.18 46.49 0.07
C ALA A 414 0.28 45.35 0.58
N TYR A 415 -0.44 45.58 1.69
CA TYR A 415 -1.38 44.62 2.24
C TYR A 415 -2.55 44.34 1.29
N GLY A 416 -3.16 45.40 0.73
CA GLY A 416 -4.24 45.29 -0.24
C GLY A 416 -3.80 44.58 -1.52
N THR A 417 -2.62 44.93 -2.04
CA THR A 417 -2.04 44.24 -3.22
C THR A 417 -1.78 42.78 -2.90
N GLY A 418 -1.28 42.45 -1.71
CA GLY A 418 -1.07 41.07 -1.27
C GLY A 418 -2.37 40.27 -1.22
N LEU A 419 -3.46 40.87 -0.74
CA LEU A 419 -4.78 40.22 -0.70
C LEU A 419 -5.37 39.99 -2.10
N ILE A 420 -5.15 40.93 -3.03
CA ILE A 420 -5.66 40.84 -4.41
C ILE A 420 -4.84 39.85 -5.23
N THR A 421 -3.51 39.86 -5.10
CA THR A 421 -2.61 39.05 -5.93
C THR A 421 -2.47 37.61 -5.47
N LYS A 422 -2.40 37.33 -4.16
CA LYS A 422 -2.23 35.96 -3.66
C LYS A 422 -3.51 35.11 -3.67
N GLY A 423 -4.67 35.73 -3.88
CA GLY A 423 -5.96 35.05 -3.90
C GLY A 423 -6.32 34.39 -2.57
N ARG A 424 -7.60 34.04 -2.40
CA ARG A 424 -8.08 33.20 -1.28
C ARG A 424 -8.47 31.80 -1.76
N SER A 425 -8.03 31.41 -2.95
CA SER A 425 -8.34 30.12 -3.56
C SER A 425 -7.31 29.07 -3.14
N VAL A 426 -7.78 27.83 -2.99
CA VAL A 426 -6.91 26.66 -2.85
C VAL A 426 -6.13 26.49 -4.14
N GLN A 427 -4.81 26.34 -4.02
CA GLN A 427 -3.96 26.06 -5.17
C GLN A 427 -3.68 24.55 -5.22
N ILE A 428 -3.80 23.99 -6.41
CA ILE A 428 -3.60 22.56 -6.67
C ILE A 428 -2.50 22.44 -7.73
N ASN A 429 -1.51 21.60 -7.47
CA ASN A 429 -0.54 21.16 -8.46
C ASN A 429 -0.70 19.66 -8.67
N GLN A 430 -0.78 19.20 -9.91
CA GLN A 430 -1.00 17.79 -10.22
C GLN A 430 0.02 17.26 -11.21
N VAL A 431 0.59 16.11 -10.87
CA VAL A 431 1.43 15.31 -11.76
C VAL A 431 0.73 13.99 -12.00
N ALA A 432 0.41 13.70 -13.26
CA ALA A 432 -0.16 12.43 -13.68
C ALA A 432 0.89 11.62 -14.43
N ILE A 433 1.18 10.41 -13.97
CA ILE A 433 2.06 9.45 -14.64
C ILE A 433 1.19 8.35 -15.22
N VAL A 434 1.13 8.27 -16.54
CA VAL A 434 0.39 7.24 -17.27
C VAL A 434 1.37 6.17 -17.74
N HIS A 435 1.13 4.94 -17.29
CA HIS A 435 1.94 3.79 -17.68
C HIS A 435 1.21 3.05 -18.79
N ALA A 436 1.76 3.14 -20.00
CA ALA A 436 1.27 2.45 -21.19
C ALA A 436 2.38 1.58 -21.77
N GLN A 437 2.02 0.44 -22.37
CA GLN A 437 2.94 -0.51 -22.99
C GLN A 437 2.44 -0.89 -24.40
N PRO A 438 3.33 -1.11 -25.37
CA PRO A 438 2.93 -1.62 -26.68
C PRO A 438 2.20 -2.96 -26.55
N GLY A 439 1.02 -3.06 -27.18
CA GLY A 439 0.20 -4.28 -27.13
C GLY A 439 -0.67 -4.45 -25.88
N TRP A 440 -0.58 -3.52 -24.91
CA TRP A 440 -1.52 -3.43 -23.79
C TRP A 440 -2.65 -2.46 -24.16
N ASP A 441 -3.88 -2.96 -24.18
CA ASP A 441 -5.10 -2.19 -24.51
C ASP A 441 -5.61 -1.35 -23.32
N ARG A 442 -4.94 -1.47 -22.18
CA ARG A 442 -5.21 -0.72 -20.96
C ARG A 442 -3.97 0.08 -20.55
N ALA A 443 -4.18 0.99 -19.61
CA ALA A 443 -3.12 1.73 -18.94
C ALA A 443 -3.51 1.90 -17.48
N TYR A 444 -2.52 2.01 -16.60
CA TYR A 444 -2.76 2.46 -15.23
C TYR A 444 -2.14 3.85 -15.03
N GLN A 445 -2.78 4.65 -14.17
CA GLN A 445 -2.41 6.03 -13.92
C GLN A 445 -2.13 6.23 -12.44
N GLU A 446 -1.02 6.90 -12.14
CA GLU A 446 -0.69 7.41 -10.81
C GLU A 446 -0.88 8.93 -10.84
N ILE A 447 -1.66 9.47 -9.91
CA ILE A 447 -1.94 10.91 -9.81
C ILE A 447 -1.41 11.41 -8.48
N TYR A 448 -0.45 12.32 -8.54
CA TYR A 448 0.10 12.99 -7.39
C TYR A 448 -0.45 14.41 -7.34
N THR A 449 -1.09 14.75 -6.22
CA THR A 449 -1.75 16.04 -6.03
C THR A 449 -1.12 16.77 -4.85
N GLY A 450 -0.46 17.89 -5.12
CA GLY A 450 -0.07 18.86 -4.11
C GLY A 450 -1.21 19.84 -3.88
N VAL A 451 -1.65 19.98 -2.63
CA VAL A 451 -2.73 20.92 -2.24
C VAL A 451 -2.14 21.96 -1.30
N ILE A 452 -2.24 23.24 -1.68
CA ILE A 452 -1.78 24.36 -0.85
C ILE A 452 -3.00 25.19 -0.44
N PRO A 453 -3.46 25.05 0.82
CA PRO A 453 -4.60 25.80 1.32
C PRO A 453 -4.23 27.27 1.61
N PRO A 454 -5.16 28.23 1.37
CA PRO A 454 -4.93 29.65 1.62
C PRO A 454 -5.03 30.05 3.09
N GLY A 455 -5.52 29.16 3.96
CA GLY A 455 -5.73 29.42 5.38
C GLY A 455 -5.95 28.14 6.18
N ARG A 456 -6.36 28.30 7.45
CA ARG A 456 -6.70 27.18 8.33
C ARG A 456 -8.13 26.72 8.08
N GLY A 457 -8.36 25.41 8.08
CA GLY A 457 -9.69 24.82 7.94
C GLY A 457 -9.66 23.39 7.38
N ASP A 458 -10.85 22.82 7.28
CA ASP A 458 -11.08 21.54 6.60
C ASP A 458 -11.34 21.80 5.11
N TYR A 459 -10.64 21.05 4.26
CA TYR A 459 -10.77 21.13 2.80
C TYR A 459 -11.27 19.79 2.27
N VAL A 460 -12.30 19.82 1.43
CA VAL A 460 -12.82 18.61 0.79
C VAL A 460 -12.35 18.58 -0.66
N ALA A 461 -11.67 17.51 -1.04
CA ALA A 461 -11.28 17.22 -2.41
C ALA A 461 -12.12 16.05 -2.93
N THR A 462 -12.59 16.14 -4.17
CA THR A 462 -13.24 15.02 -4.84
C THR A 462 -12.33 14.55 -5.96
N VAL A 463 -12.02 13.26 -5.98
CA VAL A 463 -11.15 12.63 -6.96
C VAL A 463 -12.03 11.86 -7.94
N GLY A 464 -11.84 12.06 -9.23
CA GLY A 464 -12.53 11.26 -10.25
C GLY A 464 -11.77 9.96 -10.54
N GLY A 465 -12.49 8.85 -10.70
CA GLY A 465 -11.92 7.58 -11.17
C GLY A 465 -12.63 6.36 -10.60
N GLU A 466 -12.43 5.22 -11.24
CA GLU A 466 -12.90 3.93 -10.76
C GLU A 466 -11.77 3.23 -9.97
N ARG A 467 -12.13 2.48 -8.92
CA ARG A 467 -11.17 1.67 -8.12
C ARG A 467 -9.97 2.46 -7.58
N LEU A 468 -10.25 3.65 -7.04
CA LEU A 468 -9.24 4.54 -6.50
C LEU A 468 -8.60 3.98 -5.22
N LEU A 469 -7.28 4.03 -5.17
CA LEU A 469 -6.48 3.81 -3.97
C LEU A 469 -5.79 5.14 -3.65
N ILE A 470 -6.10 5.72 -2.50
CA ILE A 470 -5.68 7.07 -2.13
C ILE A 470 -4.84 6.99 -0.87
N SER A 471 -3.59 7.42 -0.96
CA SER A 471 -2.66 7.48 0.16
C SER A 471 -2.00 8.86 0.21
N PRO A 472 -1.65 9.40 1.39
CA PRO A 472 -0.89 10.63 1.49
C PRO A 472 0.51 10.45 0.91
N ILE A 473 1.09 11.56 0.46
CA ILE A 473 2.50 11.57 0.06
C ILE A 473 3.36 11.60 1.33
N VAL A 474 4.12 10.53 1.55
CA VAL A 474 5.01 10.42 2.71
C VAL A 474 6.28 11.22 2.44
N ASN A 475 6.53 12.25 3.26
CA ASN A 475 7.78 12.99 3.20
C ASN A 475 8.79 12.35 4.15
N SER A 476 9.78 11.62 3.62
CA SER A 476 10.80 10.91 4.40
C SER A 476 11.76 11.84 5.19
N TYR A 477 11.55 13.16 5.16
CA TYR A 477 12.39 14.15 5.82
C TYR A 477 11.71 14.77 7.05
N GLY A 478 11.91 14.11 8.19
CA GLY A 478 11.98 14.75 9.51
C GLY A 478 10.66 15.09 10.23
N PRO A 479 10.68 15.17 11.58
CA PRO A 479 9.51 15.30 12.44
C PRO A 479 8.84 16.70 12.44
N SER A 480 9.16 17.57 11.47
CA SER A 480 8.80 18.99 11.47
C SER A 480 7.92 19.45 10.31
N SER A 481 7.50 18.56 9.40
CA SER A 481 6.48 18.91 8.41
C SER A 481 5.08 18.75 9.03
N GLY A 482 4.33 19.86 9.07
CA GLY A 482 3.02 19.93 9.74
C GLY A 482 2.06 18.85 9.24
N ASN A 483 1.76 17.89 10.11
CA ASN A 483 0.89 16.76 9.81
C ASN A 483 -0.56 17.22 9.58
N THR A 484 -1.00 17.12 8.33
CA THR A 484 -2.40 17.29 7.93
C THR A 484 -3.09 15.95 8.12
N GLY A 485 -4.10 15.86 8.98
CA GLY A 485 -4.89 14.64 9.10
C GLY A 485 -5.69 14.41 7.82
N MET A 486 -5.33 13.40 7.02
CA MET A 486 -6.10 13.00 5.83
C MET A 486 -7.18 11.99 6.23
N GLN A 487 -8.42 12.22 5.78
CA GLN A 487 -9.52 11.26 5.87
C GLN A 487 -9.96 10.88 4.45
N VAL A 488 -9.92 9.58 4.14
CA VAL A 488 -10.33 9.06 2.83
C VAL A 488 -11.67 8.36 3.01
N ASP A 489 -12.74 8.91 2.43
CA ASP A 489 -14.00 8.19 2.37
C ASP A 489 -13.96 7.24 1.15
N LEU A 490 -14.18 5.94 1.37
CA LEU A 490 -14.05 4.91 0.33
C LEU A 490 -15.36 4.67 -0.45
N ALA A 491 -16.50 5.08 0.11
CA ALA A 491 -17.82 4.88 -0.52
C ALA A 491 -18.21 5.98 -1.52
N THR A 492 -17.62 7.15 -1.36
CA THR A 492 -17.71 8.27 -2.28
C THR A 492 -16.27 8.61 -2.63
N PRO A 493 -15.88 8.84 -3.89
CA PRO A 493 -14.49 9.14 -4.23
C PRO A 493 -14.12 10.58 -3.81
N ALA A 494 -14.31 10.89 -2.53
CA ALA A 494 -14.11 12.16 -1.87
C ALA A 494 -13.13 11.95 -0.72
N THR A 495 -12.15 12.83 -0.64
CA THR A 495 -11.10 12.85 0.37
C THR A 495 -11.22 14.15 1.15
N ILE A 496 -11.33 14.07 2.46
CA ILE A 496 -11.35 15.22 3.35
C ILE A 496 -9.93 15.44 3.88
N LEU A 497 -9.32 16.56 3.52
CA LEU A 497 -8.02 17.02 3.99
C LEU A 497 -8.21 17.98 5.16
N ARG A 498 -7.73 17.62 6.36
CA ARG A 498 -7.78 18.51 7.53
C ARG A 498 -6.41 19.12 7.79
N SER A 499 -6.25 20.39 7.45
CA SER A 499 -4.97 21.11 7.63
C SER A 499 -4.85 21.65 9.05
N SER A 500 -4.11 20.92 9.91
CA SER A 500 -3.64 21.38 11.21
C SER A 500 -2.14 21.70 11.16
N ALA A 501 -1.76 22.84 10.58
CA ALA A 501 -0.40 23.34 10.75
C ALA A 501 -0.31 24.14 12.07
N HIS A 502 0.50 23.63 13.01
CA HIS A 502 0.83 24.29 14.29
C HIS A 502 1.59 25.60 14.07
#